data_AF-A0A258ARD2-F1
#
_entry.id   AF-A0A258ARD2-F1
#
_cell.length_a   1.000
_cell.length_b   1.000
_cell.length_c   1.000
_cell.angle_alpha   90.00
_cell.angle_beta   90.00
_cell.angle_gamma   90.00
#
_symmetry.space_group_name_H-M   'P 1'
#
loop_
_entity.id
_entity.type
_entity.pdbx_description
1 polymer ?
#
loop_
_entity_poly.entity_id
_entity_poly.type
_entity_poly.pdbx_seq_one_letter_code
_entity_poly.pdbx_strand_id
1 'polypeptide(L)' 'MREEDLEESFIRGGGAGGQKINKTSSTVVLRHIPSGLEVRCQRERSQSQNRLIAR' A
#
# COMPACT_ATOMS: atom_id res chain seq x y z
N MET A 1 10.07 3.97 -16.03
CA MET A 1 9.60 4.97 -15.06
C MET A 1 10.70 5.13 -14.02
N ARG A 2 10.99 6.34 -13.55
CA ARG A 2 12.01 6.55 -12.52
C ARG A 2 11.35 6.29 -11.16
N GLU A 3 12.06 5.60 -10.28
CA GLU A 3 11.56 5.30 -8.93
C GLU A 3 11.40 6.57 -8.07
N GLU A 4 12.07 7.67 -8.44
CA GLU A 4 11.99 8.98 -7.79
C GLU A 4 10.60 9.64 -7.90
N ASP A 5 9.80 9.22 -8.88
CA ASP A 5 8.47 9.76 -9.16
C ASP A 5 7.34 9.00 -8.43
N LEU A 6 7.69 8.02 -7.60
CA LEU A 6 6.76 7.15 -6.88
C LEU A 6 6.72 7.53 -5.39
N GLU A 7 5.57 7.97 -4.93
CA GLU A 7 5.30 8.22 -3.52
C GLU A 7 4.68 6.97 -2.88
N GLU A 8 5.30 6.46 -1.81
CA GLU A 8 4.74 5.35 -1.03
C GLU A 8 4.13 5.84 0.29
N SER A 9 2.94 5.35 0.61
CA SER A 9 2.21 5.66 1.84
C SER A 9 1.60 4.40 2.44
N PHE A 10 1.50 4.34 3.76
CA PHE A 10 0.96 3.19 4.48
C PHE A 10 -0.33 3.57 5.18
N ILE A 11 -1.41 2.86 4.85
CA ILE A 11 -2.73 3.08 5.44
C ILE A 11 -3.19 1.86 6.23
N ARG A 12 -4.11 2.09 7.17
CA ARG A 12 -4.80 1.01 7.88
C ARG A 12 -5.73 0.32 6.89
N GLY A 13 -5.69 -1.02 6.88
CA GLY A 13 -6.60 -1.79 6.05
C GLY A 13 -8.02 -1.65 6.59
N GLY A 14 -8.94 -1.22 5.73
CA GLY A 14 -10.37 -1.18 6.03
C GLY A 14 -11.05 -2.37 5.38
N GLY A 15 -11.79 -3.16 6.16
CA GLY A 15 -12.56 -4.28 5.63
C GLY A 15 -12.96 -5.30 6.69
N ALA A 16 -13.75 -6.31 6.29
CA ALA A 16 -14.26 -7.38 7.15
C ALA A 16 -13.18 -8.34 7.70
N GLY A 17 -11.89 -8.02 7.54
CA GLY A 17 -10.78 -8.87 7.94
C GLY A 17 -10.35 -8.65 9.39
N GLY A 18 -11.20 -9.00 10.35
CA GLY A 18 -10.84 -9.11 11.77
C GLY A 18 -10.26 -7.85 12.44
N GLN A 19 -10.07 -7.93 13.77
CA GLN A 19 -9.53 -6.81 14.56
C GLN A 19 -8.09 -6.42 14.15
N LYS A 20 -7.30 -7.38 13.65
CA LYS A 20 -5.88 -7.18 13.36
C LYS A 20 -5.63 -6.25 12.17
N ILE A 21 -6.43 -6.34 11.11
CA ILE A 21 -6.24 -5.51 9.90
C ILE A 21 -6.63 -4.06 10.17
N ASN A 22 -7.66 -3.84 10.98
CA ASN A 22 -8.10 -2.50 11.39
C ASN A 22 -7.07 -1.77 12.29
N LYS A 23 -6.24 -2.53 13.02
CA LYS A 23 -5.23 -1.97 13.93
C LYS A 23 -3.86 -1.78 13.27
N THR A 24 -3.53 -2.57 12.25
CA THR A 24 -2.22 -2.56 11.61
C THR A 24 -2.25 -1.84 10.26
N SER A 25 -1.39 -0.83 10.10
CA SER A 25 -1.14 -0.11 8.84
C SER A 25 -0.38 -0.97 7.84
N SER A 26 -1.03 -2.03 7.35
CA SER A 26 -0.43 -3.02 6.45
C SER A 26 -0.65 -2.70 4.97
N THR A 27 -1.60 -1.82 4.64
CA THR A 27 -1.96 -1.52 3.25
C THR A 27 -0.98 -0.50 2.67
N VAL A 28 -0.41 -0.81 1.51
CA VAL A 28 0.52 0.07 0.80
C VAL A 28 -0.23 0.82 -0.28
N VAL A 29 -0.02 2.13 -0.33
CA VAL A 29 -0.52 3.02 -1.37
C VAL A 29 0.70 3.55 -2.11
N LEU A 30 0.76 3.29 -3.42
CA LEU A 30 1.81 3.79 -4.29
C LEU A 30 1.20 4.79 -5.27
N ARG A 31 1.68 6.02 -5.26
CA ARG A 31 1.22 7.11 -6.12
C ARG A 31 2.32 7.49 -7.10
N HIS A 32 2.03 7.41 -8.38
CA HIS A 32 2.90 7.90 -9.44
C HIS A 32 2.59 9.38 -9.70
N ILE A 33 3.50 10.27 -9.30
CA ILE A 33 3.32 11.72 -9.37
C ILE A 33 3.06 12.23 -10.80
N PRO A 34 3.84 11.83 -11.84
CA PRO A 34 3.65 12.39 -13.18
C PRO A 34 2.44 11.81 -13.93
N SER A 35 1.97 10.59 -13.62
CA SER A 35 0.71 10.08 -14.20
C SER A 35 -0.52 10.36 -13.35
N GLY A 36 -0.36 10.74 -12.07
CA GLY A 36 -1.45 10.78 -11.11
C GLY A 36 -2.08 9.40 -10.81
N LEU A 37 -1.39 8.31 -11.15
CA LEU A 37 -1.88 6.95 -10.94
C LEU A 37 -1.69 6.57 -9.47
N GLU A 38 -2.74 6.07 -8.83
CA GLU A 38 -2.66 5.58 -7.46
C GLU A 38 -3.02 4.09 -7.40
N VAL A 39 -2.12 3.29 -6.83
CA VAL A 39 -2.26 1.85 -6.68
C VAL A 39 -2.31 1.53 -5.21
N ARG A 40 -3.40 0.87 -4.78
CA ARG A 40 -3.57 0.41 -3.39
C ARG A 40 -3.39 -1.10 -3.37
N CYS A 41 -2.46 -1.58 -2.54
CA CYS A 41 -2.14 -2.99 -2.42
C CYS A 41 -2.34 -3.47 -0.97
N GLN A 42 -3.33 -4.33 -0.79
CA GLN A 42 -3.66 -5.01 0.47
C GLN A 42 -3.77 -6.51 0.20
N ARG A 43 -2.62 -7.18 0.05
CA ARG A 43 -2.58 -8.59 -0.37
C ARG A 43 -2.23 -9.52 0.79
N GLU A 44 -1.25 -9.12 1.59
CA GLU A 44 -0.73 -9.86 2.73
C GLU A 44 -0.92 -9.08 4.03
N ARG A 45 -0.77 -9.78 5.16
CA ARG A 45 -0.81 -9.16 6.49
C ARG A 45 0.43 -8.29 6.79
N SER A 46 1.51 -8.47 6.04
CA SER A 46 2.81 -7.85 6.28
C SER A 46 3.04 -6.67 5.34
N GLN A 47 3.41 -5.51 5.89
CA GLN A 47 3.71 -4.31 5.12
C GLN A 47 4.84 -4.53 4.10
N SER A 48 5.87 -5.30 4.47
CA SER A 48 7.05 -5.54 3.63
C SER A 48 6.70 -6.35 2.37
N GLN A 49 5.80 -7.33 2.50
CA GLN A 49 5.30 -8.08 1.35
C GLN A 49 4.42 -7.21 0.47
N ASN A 50 3.52 -6.41 1.06
CA ASN A 50 2.69 -5.49 0.28
C ASN A 50 3.52 -4.43 -0.45
N ARG A 51 4.64 -3.99 0.12
CA ARG A 51 5.60 -3.08 -0.53
C ARG A 51 6.27 -3.73 -1.73
N LEU A 52 6.68 -4.99 -1.59
CA LEU A 52 7.29 -5.75 -2.69
C LEU A 52 6.31 -6.00 -3.84
N ILE A 53 5.03 -6.21 -3.52
CA ILE A 53 3.98 -6.46 -4.51
C ILE A 53 3.53 -5.16 -5.20
N ALA A 54 3.57 -4.04 -4.49
CA ALA A 54 3.18 -2.74 -5.03
C ALA A 54 4.24 -2.14 -5.96
N ARG A 55 5.50 -2.53 -5.80
CA ARG A 55 6.62 -2.14 -6.68
C ARG A 55 6.64 -2.93 -7.99
#